data_AF-A0A389MKN6-F1
#
_entry.id   AF-A0A389MKN6-F1
#
_cell.length_a   1.000
_cell.length_b   1.000
_cell.length_c   1.000
_cell.angle_alpha   90.00
_cell.angle_beta   90.00
_cell.angle_gamma   90.00
#
_symmetry.space_group_name_H-M   'P 1'
#
loop_
_entity.id
_entity.type
_entity.pdbx_description
1 polymer ?
#
loop_
_entity_poly.entity_id
_entity_poly.type
_entity_poly.pdbx_seq_one_letter_code
_entity_poly.pdbx_strand_id
1 'polypeptide(L)' 'MEMLMYHAKLKITHVPYKGSSPALADLAGGHIPAMMSDYAAALGFLQSGKLRALAVADSRCLPRLPDVHTFDI' A
#
# COMPACT_ATOMS: atom_id res chain seq x y z
N MET A 1 -4.00 -2.41 8.31
CA MET A 1 -3.68 -1.01 8.66
C MET A 1 -3.49 -0.84 10.16
N GLU A 2 -4.42 -1.34 11.00
CA GLU A 2 -4.33 -1.20 12.47
C GLU A 2 -2.99 -1.65 13.08
N MET A 3 -2.47 -2.82 12.70
CA MET A 3 -1.17 -3.30 13.20
C MET A 3 0.00 -2.36 12.83
N LEU A 4 -0.01 -1.82 11.61
CA LEU A 4 0.99 -0.85 11.18
C LEU A 4 0.93 0.41 12.05
N MET A 5 -0.27 0.90 12.35
CA MET A 5 -0.45 2.08 13.20
C MET A 5 0.07 1.84 14.62
N TYR A 6 -0.20 0.66 15.18
CA TYR A 6 0.27 0.28 16.51
C TYR A 6 1.80 0.21 16.61
N HIS A 7 2.46 -0.53 15.70
CA HIS A 7 3.91 -0.70 15.73
C HIS A 7 4.65 0.59 15.39
N ALA A 8 4.20 1.32 14.36
CA ALA A 8 4.84 2.56 13.93
C ALA A 8 4.42 3.78 14.76
N LYS A 9 3.54 3.61 15.76
CA LYS A 9 2.97 4.69 16.59
C LYS A 9 2.35 5.83 15.75
N LEU A 10 1.72 5.47 14.64
CA LEU A 10 1.09 6.40 13.71
C LEU A 10 -0.38 6.60 14.08
N LYS A 11 -0.87 7.84 13.95
CA LYS A 11 -2.29 8.16 14.04
C LYS A 11 -2.84 8.36 12.64
N ILE A 12 -3.41 7.30 12.07
CA ILE A 12 -4.01 7.31 10.73
C ILE A 12 -5.49 6.97 10.87
N THR A 13 -6.35 7.61 10.09
CA THR A 13 -7.78 7.24 10.04
C THR A 13 -7.96 6.14 9.00
N HIS A 14 -8.42 4.95 9.42
CA HIS A 14 -8.75 3.90 8.46
C HIS A 14 -10.07 4.23 7.75
N VAL A 15 -10.01 4.37 6.43
CA VAL A 15 -11.19 4.50 5.57
C VAL A 15 -11.52 3.11 4.99
N PRO A 16 -12.68 2.51 5.33
CA PRO A 16 -13.06 1.20 4.82
C PRO A 16 -13.61 1.30 3.39
N TYR A 17 -13.19 0.37 2.53
CA TYR A 17 -13.67 0.25 1.16
C TYR A 17 -14.28 -1.13 0.91
N LYS A 18 -15.23 -1.19 -0.02
CA LYS A 18 -15.82 -2.46 -0.51
C LYS A 18 -14.88 -3.14 -1.51
N GLY A 19 -13.69 -3.55 -1.04
CA GLY A 19 -12.65 -4.21 -1.83
C GLY A 19 -11.54 -3.27 -2.33
N SER A 20 -10.49 -3.87 -2.92
CA SER A 20 -9.25 -3.15 -3.30
C SER A 20 -9.41 -2.24 -4.53
N SER A 21 -10.21 -2.63 -5.52
CA SER A 21 -10.37 -1.86 -6.76
C SER A 21 -10.87 -0.41 -6.57
N PRO A 22 -11.95 -0.15 -5.83
CA PRO A 22 -12.39 1.24 -5.59
C PRO A 22 -11.37 2.04 -4.76
N ALA A 23 -10.67 1.40 -3.81
CA ALA A 23 -9.65 2.06 -3.02
C ALA A 23 -8.40 2.45 -3.84
N LEU A 24 -7.97 1.59 -4.76
CA LEU A 24 -6.86 1.87 -5.67
C LEU A 24 -7.19 2.99 -6.66
N ALA A 25 -8.44 3.05 -7.15
CA ALA A 25 -8.91 4.14 -7.98
C ALA A 25 -8.88 5.49 -7.23
N ASP A 26 -9.37 5.52 -5.98
CA ASP A 26 -9.33 6.71 -5.13
C ASP A 26 -7.90 7.14 -4.80
N LEU A 27 -6.99 6.20 -4.54
CA LEU A 27 -5.57 6.48 -4.32
C LEU A 27 -4.94 7.06 -5.60
N ALA A 28 -5.18 6.46 -6.76
CA ALA A 28 -4.65 6.95 -8.03
C ALA A 28 -5.24 8.31 -8.44
N GLY A 29 -6.46 8.62 -7.99
CA GLY A 29 -7.12 9.91 -8.13
C GLY A 29 -6.69 10.94 -7.07
N GLY A 30 -5.94 10.55 -6.04
CA GLY A 30 -5.47 11.43 -4.97
C GLY A 30 -6.50 11.73 -3.87
N HIS A 31 -7.60 10.99 -3.81
CA HIS A 31 -8.63 11.15 -2.76
C HIS A 31 -8.16 10.66 -1.40
N ILE A 32 -7.32 9.63 -1.39
CA ILE A 32 -6.64 9.14 -0.19
C ILE A 32 -5.14 9.20 -0.39
N PRO A 33 -4.34 9.49 0.65
CA PRO A 33 -2.89 9.67 0.52
C PRO A 33 -2.11 8.34 0.49
N ALA A 34 -2.68 7.27 1.05
CA ALA A 34 -2.02 5.98 1.18
C ALA A 34 -3.03 4.84 1.34
N MET A 35 -2.63 3.64 0.94
CA MET A 35 -3.39 2.40 1.08
C MET A 35 -2.44 1.23 1.35
N MET A 36 -2.90 0.24 2.11
CA MET A 36 -2.31 -1.10 2.09
C MET A 36 -3.13 -2.00 1.15
N SER A 37 -2.48 -2.54 0.12
CA SER A 37 -3.07 -3.44 -0.87
C SER A 37 -2.19 -4.66 -1.05
N ASP A 38 -2.74 -5.74 -1.58
CA ASP A 38 -1.94 -6.81 -2.15
C ASP A 38 -1.22 -6.34 -3.43
N TYR A 39 -0.06 -6.94 -3.71
CA TYR A 39 0.78 -6.60 -4.85
C TYR A 39 0.07 -6.84 -6.19
N ALA A 40 -0.71 -7.92 -6.30
CA ALA A 40 -1.36 -8.30 -7.56
C ALA A 40 -2.41 -7.27 -7.99
N ALA A 41 -3.24 -6.80 -7.06
CA ALA A 41 -4.23 -5.75 -7.31
C ALA A 41 -3.58 -4.40 -7.69
N ALA A 42 -2.44 -4.07 -7.08
CA ALA A 42 -1.74 -2.81 -7.35
C ALA A 42 -0.86 -2.83 -8.61
N LEU A 43 -0.56 -4.01 -9.18
CA LEU A 43 0.46 -4.19 -10.23
C LEU A 43 0.25 -3.25 -11.44
N GLY A 44 -0.96 -3.17 -11.97
CA GLY A 44 -1.25 -2.33 -13.14
C GLY A 44 -1.02 -0.84 -12.86
N PHE A 45 -1.36 -0.38 -11.65
CA PHE A 45 -1.14 1.00 -11.24
C PHE A 45 0.34 1.31 -10.99
N LEU A 46 1.08 0.38 -10.39
CA LEU A 46 2.53 0.48 -10.21
C LEU A 46 3.27 0.56 -11.55
N GLN A 47 2.92 -0.31 -12.50
CA GLN A 47 3.51 -0.31 -13.84
C GLN A 47 3.18 0.96 -14.63
N SER A 48 1.99 1.52 -14.43
CA SER A 48 1.60 2.78 -15.07
C SER A 48 2.28 4.03 -14.48
N GLY A 49 2.99 3.88 -13.35
CA GLY A 49 3.62 5.00 -12.63
C GLY A 49 2.64 5.90 -11.87
N LYS A 50 1.33 5.60 -11.91
CA LYS A 50 0.30 6.37 -11.17
C LYS A 50 0.42 6.20 -9.66
N LEU A 51 0.91 5.05 -9.22
CA LEU A 51 1.14 4.74 -7.81
C LEU A 51 2.59 4.38 -7.56
N ARG A 52 3.06 4.66 -6.34
CA ARG A 52 4.39 4.29 -5.86
C ARG A 52 4.26 3.36 -4.66
N ALA A 53 4.91 2.20 -4.72
CA ALA A 53 5.03 1.31 -3.58
C ALA A 53 6.01 1.90 -2.55
N LEU A 54 5.61 1.94 -1.28
CA LEU A 54 6.41 2.49 -0.18
C LEU A 54 7.10 1.39 0.64
N ALA A 55 6.38 0.30 0.90
CA ALA A 55 6.88 -0.83 1.67
C ALA A 55 6.07 -2.08 1.33
N VAL A 56 6.68 -3.25 1.59
CA VAL A 56 6.03 -4.56 1.44
C VAL A 56 5.77 -5.15 2.83
N ALA A 57 4.54 -5.59 3.08
CA ALA A 57 4.18 -6.34 4.29
C ALA A 57 4.48 -7.84 4.12
N ASP A 58 5.75 -8.16 3.94
CA ASP A 58 6.27 -9.53 3.86
C ASP A 58 7.56 -9.62 4.69
N SER A 59 7.98 -10.83 5.00
CA SER A 59 9.24 -11.18 5.67
C SER A 59 10.50 -10.83 4.87
N ARG A 60 10.37 -10.69 3.54
CA ARG A 60 11.47 -10.38 2.62
C ARG A 60 11.01 -9.46 1.50
N CYS A 61 11.93 -8.67 0.95
CA CYS A 61 11.64 -7.83 -0.22
C CYS A 61 11.15 -8.69 -1.39
N LEU A 62 10.18 -8.17 -2.14
CA LEU A 62 9.70 -8.83 -3.34
C LEU A 62 10.73 -8.69 -4.45
N PRO A 63 11.15 -9.78 -5.13
CA PRO A 63 12.10 -9.70 -6.24
C PRO A 63 11.65 -8.77 -7.39
N ARG A 64 10.34 -8.56 -7.52
CA ARG A 64 9.73 -7.65 -8.51
C ARG A 64 9.73 -6.18 -8.10
N LEU A 65 10.04 -5.89 -6.84
CA LEU A 65 10.15 -4.55 -6.27
C LEU A 65 11.46 -4.44 -5.48
N PRO A 66 12.62 -4.60 -6.14
CA PRO A 66 13.91 -4.65 -5.46
C PRO A 66 14.23 -3.38 -4.67
N ASP A 67 13.70 -2.23 -5.12
CA ASP A 67 13.91 -0.93 -4.47
C ASP A 67 12.95 -0.67 -3.29
N VAL A 68 11.96 -1.54 -3.07
CA VAL A 68 10.94 -1.38 -2.03
C VAL A 68 11.24 -2.31 -0.86
N HIS A 69 11.47 -1.72 0.31
CA HIS A 69 11.85 -2.46 1.50
C HIS A 69 10.64 -3.04 2.23
N THR A 70 10.88 -4.01 3.10
CA THR A 70 9.85 -4.53 4.01
C THR A 70 9.62 -3.59 5.18
N PHE A 71 8.49 -3.74 5.86
CA PHE A 71 8.33 -3.12 7.17
C PHE A 71 9.24 -3.85 8.18
N ASP A 72 10.21 -3.13 8.77
CA ASP A 72 10.90 -3.56 10.00
C ASP A 72 10.02 -3.15 11.19
N ILE A 73 9.07 -4.02 11.58
CA ILE A 73 8.11 -3.75 12.68
C ILE A 73 8.02 -4.89 13.69
#